data_AF-A0AAX0A076-F1
#
_entry.id   AF-A0AAX0A076-F1
#
_cell.length_a   1.000
_cell.length_b   1.000
_cell.length_c   1.000
_cell.angle_alpha   90.00
_cell.angle_beta   90.00
_cell.angle_gamma   90.00
#
_symmetry.space_group_name_H-M   'P 1'
#
loop_
_entity.id
_entity.type
_entity.pdbx_description
1 polymer ?
#
loop_
_entity_poly.entity_id
_entity_poly.type
_entity_poly.pdbx_seq_one_letter_code
_entity_poly.pdbx_strand_id
1 'polypeptide(L)'
;IPVKMDEVLGVLSLCEISDSLLMWAHYGMSHTGFVLELDPGHPYFNARRTDQDEFGHLRQVRYRDVRPSASLIDLDGTEMFLVKSKEWSYEREWRVLRPLKDAHNIVNANGEDIHLFQLPPDSIKAVILGARVSTTLADQARLAISGNSAMTHIKLLR
;
A
#
# COMPACT_ATOMS: atom_id res chain seq x y z
N ILE A 1 6.96 8.43 -28.43
CA ILE A 1 7.84 7.63 -27.54
C ILE A 1 6.90 6.78 -26.69
N PRO A 2 7.03 5.44 -26.64
CA PRO A 2 6.17 4.64 -25.79
C PRO A 2 6.41 5.07 -24.34
N VAL A 3 5.35 5.52 -23.67
CA VAL A 3 5.41 5.94 -22.27
C VAL A 3 5.79 4.71 -21.45
N LYS A 4 6.81 4.83 -20.58
CA LYS A 4 7.15 3.70 -19.72
C LYS A 4 6.07 3.56 -18.65
N MET A 5 5.66 2.32 -18.37
CA MET A 5 4.52 2.06 -17.49
C MET A 5 4.75 2.55 -16.06
N ASP A 6 6.01 2.55 -15.59
CA ASP A 6 6.44 3.07 -14.29
C ASP A 6 6.36 4.61 -14.17
N GLU A 7 6.27 5.33 -15.28
CA GLU A 7 6.09 6.79 -15.31
C GLU A 7 4.60 7.19 -15.22
N VAL A 8 3.67 6.24 -15.39
CA VAL A 8 2.22 6.53 -15.41
C VAL A 8 1.41 5.76 -14.40
N LEU A 9 1.95 4.68 -13.83
CA LEU A 9 1.21 3.78 -12.94
C LEU A 9 1.87 3.68 -11.56
N GLY A 10 1.07 3.94 -10.52
CA GLY A 10 1.42 3.67 -9.13
C GLY A 10 0.83 2.35 -8.65
N VAL A 11 1.59 1.66 -7.80
CA VAL A 11 1.19 0.42 -7.14
C VAL A 11 1.23 0.64 -5.62
N LEU A 12 0.08 0.62 -4.98
CA LEU A 12 -0.01 0.53 -3.52
C LEU A 12 0.02 -0.94 -3.12
N SER A 13 1.07 -1.37 -2.44
CA SER A 13 1.23 -2.73 -1.90
C SER A 13 0.83 -2.78 -0.42
N LEU A 14 -0.04 -3.73 -0.08
CA LEU A 14 -0.63 -3.92 1.24
C LEU A 14 -0.50 -5.38 1.66
N CYS A 15 -0.51 -5.67 2.96
CA CYS A 15 -0.54 -7.02 3.49
C CYS A 15 -1.81 -7.28 4.29
N GLU A 16 -2.30 -8.51 4.24
CA GLU A 16 -3.51 -8.93 4.97
C GLU A 16 -3.26 -9.08 6.48
N ILE A 17 -2.01 -9.32 6.88
CA ILE A 17 -1.63 -9.61 8.27
C ILE A 17 -0.67 -8.55 8.82
N SER A 18 -0.87 -8.18 10.08
CA SER A 18 -0.08 -7.15 10.78
C SER A 18 0.94 -7.73 11.77
N ASP A 19 0.94 -9.04 12.00
CA ASP A 19 1.73 -9.72 13.03
C ASP A 19 2.86 -10.60 12.45
N SER A 20 3.14 -10.50 11.15
CA SER A 20 4.24 -11.22 10.51
C SER A 20 5.60 -10.64 10.90
N LEU A 21 6.41 -11.45 11.59
CA LEU A 21 7.79 -11.10 11.98
C LEU A 21 8.63 -10.66 10.76
N LEU A 22 8.51 -11.37 9.63
CA LEU A 22 9.24 -11.04 8.41
C LEU A 22 8.80 -9.69 7.83
N MET A 23 7.50 -9.39 7.85
CA MET A 23 6.99 -8.10 7.36
C MET A 23 7.50 -6.93 8.22
N TRP A 24 7.52 -7.10 9.54
CA TRP A 24 8.09 -6.09 10.43
C TRP A 24 9.60 -5.91 10.25
N ALA A 25 10.33 -6.98 9.96
CA ALA A 25 11.75 -6.92 9.65
C ALA A 25 12.02 -6.11 8.37
N HIS A 26 11.28 -6.41 7.29
CA HIS A 26 11.50 -5.83 5.96
C HIS A 26 10.87 -4.44 5.78
N TYR A 27 9.60 -4.28 6.15
CA TYR A 27 8.79 -3.10 5.85
C TYR A 27 8.49 -2.26 7.09
N GLY A 28 8.49 -2.86 8.29
CA GLY A 28 8.33 -2.16 9.57
C GLY A 28 9.60 -1.49 10.10
N MET A 29 10.57 -1.20 9.22
CA MET A 29 11.85 -0.58 9.57
C MET A 29 12.59 -1.38 10.67
N SER A 30 12.63 -2.71 10.53
CA SER A 30 13.16 -3.62 11.55
C SER A 30 12.52 -3.43 12.94
N HIS A 31 11.19 -3.39 12.97
CA HIS A 31 10.35 -3.18 14.16
C HIS A 31 10.46 -1.80 14.82
N THR A 32 11.15 -0.82 14.22
CA THR A 32 11.23 0.54 14.76
C THR A 32 10.15 1.48 14.22
N GLY A 33 9.45 1.07 13.15
CA GLY A 33 8.37 1.82 12.53
C GLY A 33 6.98 1.51 13.10
N PHE A 34 5.97 1.65 12.25
CA PHE A 34 4.56 1.41 12.55
C PHE A 34 3.84 0.81 11.33
N VAL A 35 2.64 0.30 11.55
CA VAL A 35 1.70 -0.18 10.52
C VAL A 35 0.43 0.66 10.57
N LEU A 36 -0.11 0.98 9.39
CA LEU A 36 -1.46 1.51 9.25
C LEU A 36 -2.42 0.37 8.92
N GLU A 37 -3.39 0.11 9.78
CA GLU A 37 -4.47 -0.81 9.49
C GLU A 37 -5.54 -0.06 8.70
N LEU A 38 -5.81 -0.51 7.48
CA LEU A 38 -6.78 0.09 6.57
C LEU A 38 -8.08 -0.73 6.59
N ASP A 39 -9.21 -0.07 6.36
CA ASP A 39 -10.49 -0.74 6.17
C ASP A 39 -10.62 -1.24 4.73
N PRO A 40 -10.51 -2.56 4.44
CA PRO A 40 -10.65 -3.06 3.07
C PRO A 40 -12.06 -2.88 2.50
N GLY A 41 -13.08 -2.69 3.36
CA GLY A 41 -14.46 -2.43 2.97
C GLY A 41 -14.74 -0.98 2.60
N HIS A 42 -13.79 -0.06 2.84
CA HIS A 42 -14.01 1.36 2.60
C HIS A 42 -14.11 1.65 1.08
N PRO A 43 -15.05 2.50 0.63
CA PRO A 43 -15.25 2.79 -0.80
C PRO A 43 -13.98 3.25 -1.55
N TYR A 44 -13.04 3.87 -0.84
CA TYR A 44 -11.74 4.27 -1.40
C TYR A 44 -10.94 3.09 -2.02
N PHE A 45 -11.13 1.89 -1.51
CA PHE A 45 -10.48 0.65 -1.97
C PHE A 45 -11.38 -0.19 -2.89
N ASN A 46 -12.50 0.37 -3.33
CA ASN A 46 -13.43 -0.23 -4.29
C ASN A 46 -14.00 0.85 -5.22
N ALA A 47 -13.14 1.71 -5.77
CA ALA A 47 -13.51 2.86 -6.58
C ALA A 47 -13.61 2.54 -8.09
N ARG A 48 -13.95 1.29 -8.44
CA ARG A 48 -14.09 0.85 -9.84
C ARG A 48 -15.19 1.65 -10.54
N ARG A 49 -14.90 2.13 -11.75
CA ARG A 49 -15.90 2.78 -12.62
C ARG A 49 -16.79 1.77 -13.32
N THR A 50 -16.27 0.58 -13.59
CA THR A 50 -16.95 -0.54 -14.25
C THR A 50 -16.44 -1.86 -13.70
N ASP A 51 -17.14 -2.97 -13.98
CA ASP A 51 -16.71 -4.32 -13.57
C ASP A 51 -15.38 -4.76 -14.21
N GLN A 52 -14.96 -4.11 -15.29
CA GLN A 52 -13.70 -4.37 -16.00
C GLN A 52 -12.61 -3.35 -15.66
N ASP A 53 -12.84 -2.45 -14.69
CA ASP A 53 -11.86 -1.45 -14.29
C ASP A 53 -10.74 -2.10 -13.48
N GLU A 54 -9.51 -2.01 -14.00
CA GLU A 54 -8.31 -2.59 -13.41
C GLU A 54 -7.74 -1.74 -12.25
N PHE A 55 -8.22 -0.51 -12.08
CA PHE A 55 -7.69 0.49 -11.16
C PHE A 55 -8.61 0.72 -9.95
N GLY A 56 -8.06 1.38 -8.93
CA GLY A 56 -8.85 1.94 -7.81
C GLY A 56 -9.47 0.92 -6.86
N HIS A 57 -9.13 -0.37 -6.97
CA HIS A 57 -9.64 -1.41 -6.09
C HIS A 57 -8.57 -2.42 -5.66
N LEU A 58 -8.84 -3.09 -4.55
CA LEU A 58 -7.99 -4.16 -4.01
C LEU A 58 -8.01 -5.39 -4.93
N ARG A 59 -6.82 -5.84 -5.32
CA ARG A 59 -6.60 -7.09 -6.08
C ARG A 59 -5.54 -7.91 -5.36
N GLN A 60 -5.81 -9.19 -5.15
CA GLN A 60 -4.87 -10.09 -4.49
C GLN A 60 -3.73 -10.45 -5.43
N VAL A 61 -2.50 -10.43 -4.92
CA VAL A 61 -1.32 -10.88 -5.68
C VAL A 61 -1.35 -12.40 -5.84
N ARG A 62 -1.10 -12.85 -7.07
CA ARG A 62 -0.99 -14.26 -7.45
C ARG A 62 0.47 -14.70 -7.34
N TYR A 63 0.71 -15.69 -6.49
CA TYR A 63 2.05 -16.23 -6.25
C TYR A 63 2.34 -17.43 -7.16
N ARG A 64 3.48 -17.42 -7.86
CA ARG A 64 3.86 -18.48 -8.81
C ARG A 64 5.33 -18.88 -8.65
N ASP A 65 5.63 -20.14 -8.93
CA ASP A 65 7.00 -20.70 -8.88
C ASP A 65 7.85 -20.23 -10.08
N VAL A 66 7.22 -20.10 -11.25
CA VAL A 66 7.88 -19.64 -12.49
C VAL A 66 7.45 -18.21 -12.78
N ARG A 67 8.40 -17.30 -12.95
CA ARG A 67 8.13 -15.94 -13.44
C ARG A 67 7.40 -16.07 -14.77
N PRO A 68 6.28 -15.36 -15.02
CA PRO A 68 5.60 -15.45 -16.30
C PRO A 68 6.61 -15.29 -17.44
N SER A 69 6.84 -16.35 -18.21
CA SER A 69 7.63 -16.30 -19.43
C SER A 69 6.77 -15.54 -20.43
N ALA A 70 6.85 -14.22 -20.39
CA ALA A 70 6.01 -13.39 -21.21
C ALA A 70 6.42 -13.58 -22.68
N SER A 71 5.65 -14.40 -23.40
CA SER A 71 4.96 -13.80 -24.53
C SER A 71 4.17 -12.63 -23.94
N LEU A 72 4.65 -11.39 -24.12
CA LEU A 72 3.98 -10.14 -23.70
C LEU A 72 2.57 -9.99 -24.32
N ILE A 73 2.11 -10.99 -25.07
CA ILE A 73 0.88 -11.02 -25.87
C ILE A 73 -0.29 -11.59 -25.05
N ASP A 74 -0.05 -12.34 -23.96
CA ASP A 74 -1.11 -13.09 -23.25
C ASP A 74 -1.47 -12.56 -21.84
N LEU A 75 -0.71 -11.60 -21.30
CA LEU A 75 -1.06 -10.91 -20.05
C LEU A 75 -1.64 -9.54 -20.41
N ASP A 76 -2.79 -9.18 -19.85
CA ASP A 76 -3.19 -7.78 -19.86
C ASP A 76 -2.09 -6.92 -19.19
N GLY A 77 -2.03 -5.64 -19.55
CA GLY A 77 -0.95 -4.75 -19.12
C GLY A 77 -0.85 -4.58 -17.61
N THR A 78 -1.89 -4.92 -16.83
CA THR A 78 -1.93 -4.71 -15.38
C THR A 78 -1.67 -5.97 -14.57
N GLU A 79 -1.96 -7.16 -15.11
CA GLU A 79 -1.78 -8.46 -14.44
C GLU A 79 -0.31 -8.73 -14.11
N MET A 80 0.63 -8.17 -14.87
CA MET A 80 2.05 -8.27 -14.53
C MET A 80 2.39 -7.62 -13.18
N PHE A 81 1.62 -6.62 -12.75
CA PHE A 81 1.73 -6.00 -11.43
C PHE A 81 0.99 -6.77 -10.34
N LEU A 82 0.41 -7.93 -10.64
CA LEU A 82 -0.32 -8.76 -9.68
C LEU A 82 0.24 -10.16 -9.58
N VAL A 83 1.45 -10.38 -10.08
CA VAL A 83 2.17 -11.65 -9.94
C VAL A 83 3.47 -11.43 -9.17
N LYS A 84 3.75 -12.33 -8.22
CA LYS A 84 4.99 -12.33 -7.44
C LYS A 84 5.53 -13.76 -7.29
N SER A 85 6.82 -13.90 -7.01
CA SER A 85 7.43 -15.20 -6.71
C SER A 85 6.78 -15.81 -5.46
N LYS A 86 6.56 -17.13 -5.48
CA LYS A 86 5.98 -17.88 -4.37
C LYS A 86 6.79 -17.80 -3.08
N GLU A 87 8.08 -17.50 -3.16
CA GLU A 87 8.93 -17.24 -1.99
C GLU A 87 8.39 -16.09 -1.12
N TRP A 88 7.63 -15.16 -1.71
CA TRP A 88 7.03 -14.00 -1.02
C TRP A 88 5.56 -14.22 -0.63
N SER A 89 5.05 -15.45 -0.74
CA SER A 89 3.64 -15.76 -0.42
C SER A 89 3.26 -15.51 1.04
N TYR A 90 4.25 -15.43 1.95
CA TYR A 90 4.04 -15.10 3.35
C TYR A 90 3.51 -13.68 3.57
N GLU A 91 3.68 -12.77 2.60
CA GLU A 91 3.21 -11.38 2.72
C GLU A 91 1.69 -11.26 2.62
N ARG A 92 1.02 -12.23 1.97
CA ARG A 92 -0.43 -12.18 1.67
C ARG A 92 -0.81 -10.83 1.07
N GLU A 93 -0.11 -10.49 -0.02
CA GLU A 93 -0.09 -9.15 -0.58
C GLU A 93 -1.38 -8.85 -1.37
N TRP A 94 -1.91 -7.66 -1.15
CA TRP A 94 -2.97 -7.04 -1.92
C TRP A 94 -2.44 -5.77 -2.56
N ARG A 95 -2.88 -5.45 -3.77
CA ARG A 95 -2.47 -4.24 -4.49
C ARG A 95 -3.65 -3.40 -4.91
N VAL A 96 -3.42 -2.09 -4.95
CA VAL A 96 -4.28 -1.12 -5.64
C VAL A 96 -3.45 -0.43 -6.71
N LEU A 97 -3.91 -0.52 -7.95
CA LEU A 97 -3.29 0.16 -9.08
C LEU A 97 -3.96 1.52 -9.27
N ARG A 98 -3.18 2.59 -9.45
CA ARG A 98 -3.70 3.94 -9.73
C ARG A 98 -2.86 4.69 -10.75
N PRO A 99 -3.47 5.42 -11.70
CA PRO A 99 -2.73 6.34 -12.54
C PRO A 99 -2.01 7.40 -11.71
N LEU A 100 -0.73 7.64 -11.96
CA LEU A 100 0.07 8.66 -11.25
C LEU A 100 -0.45 10.08 -11.48
N LYS A 101 -1.07 10.34 -12.63
CA LYS A 101 -1.77 11.61 -12.91
C LYS A 101 -2.92 11.93 -11.95
N ASP A 102 -3.44 10.94 -11.24
CA ASP A 102 -4.52 11.10 -10.25
C ASP A 102 -3.95 11.38 -8.83
N ALA A 103 -2.63 11.56 -8.70
CA ALA A 103 -2.00 11.99 -7.46
C ALA A 103 -2.54 13.35 -7.03
N HIS A 104 -2.75 13.52 -5.73
CA HIS A 104 -3.27 14.77 -5.16
C HIS A 104 -2.16 15.81 -4.99
N ASN A 105 -0.93 15.34 -4.79
CA ASN A 105 0.25 16.18 -4.66
C ASN A 105 1.47 15.46 -5.23
N ILE A 106 2.45 16.22 -5.70
CA ILE A 106 3.75 15.71 -6.15
C ILE A 106 4.80 16.49 -5.39
N VAL A 107 5.67 15.78 -4.68
CA VAL A 107 6.80 16.38 -3.95
C VAL A 107 8.10 15.86 -4.53
N ASN A 108 9.10 16.74 -4.69
CA ASN A 108 10.42 16.33 -5.12
C ASN A 108 11.29 16.01 -3.90
N ALA A 109 11.84 14.80 -3.85
CA ALA A 109 12.76 14.38 -2.82
C ALA A 109 13.97 13.70 -3.46
N ASN A 110 15.17 14.18 -3.14
CA ASN A 110 16.43 13.65 -3.68
C ASN A 110 16.49 13.58 -5.22
N GLY A 111 15.79 14.49 -5.91
CA GLY A 111 15.74 14.52 -7.37
C GLY A 111 14.69 13.60 -7.99
N GLU A 112 13.88 12.92 -7.19
CA GLU A 112 12.79 12.05 -7.64
C GLU A 112 11.42 12.62 -7.25
N ASP A 113 10.45 12.49 -8.16
CA ASP A 113 9.08 12.94 -7.94
C ASP A 113 8.26 11.86 -7.21
N ILE A 114 7.89 12.17 -5.96
CA ILE A 114 7.04 11.32 -5.14
C ILE A 114 5.58 11.76 -5.30
N HIS A 115 4.78 10.83 -5.82
CA HIS A 115 3.36 11.03 -6.07
C HIS A 115 2.54 10.63 -4.84
N LEU A 116 1.80 11.57 -4.26
CA LEU A 116 1.07 11.38 -3.01
C LEU A 116 -0.44 11.28 -3.29
N PHE A 117 -1.04 10.25 -2.73
CA PHE A 117 -2.48 10.02 -2.77
C PHE A 117 -3.07 10.24 -1.39
N GLN A 118 -4.12 11.06 -1.31
CA GLN A 118 -4.77 11.35 -0.04
C GLN A 118 -5.62 10.16 0.40
N LEU A 119 -5.29 9.58 1.55
CA LEU A 119 -6.12 8.58 2.21
C LEU A 119 -7.22 9.26 3.03
N PRO A 120 -8.50 8.83 2.90
CA PRO A 120 -9.56 9.27 3.79
C PRO A 120 -9.26 8.86 5.24
N PRO A 121 -9.34 9.76 6.23
CA PRO A 121 -9.02 9.41 7.62
C PRO A 121 -9.88 8.25 8.17
N ASP A 122 -11.14 8.16 7.76
CA ASP A 122 -12.10 7.11 8.08
C ASP A 122 -11.81 5.76 7.42
N SER A 123 -10.90 5.73 6.45
CA SER A 123 -10.38 4.47 5.89
C SER A 123 -9.29 3.82 6.75
N ILE A 124 -8.81 4.50 7.81
CA ILE A 124 -7.77 4.01 8.71
C ILE A 124 -8.42 3.54 10.01
N LYS A 125 -8.20 2.29 10.40
CA LYS A 125 -8.74 1.70 11.64
C LYS A 125 -7.80 1.83 12.82
N ALA A 126 -6.51 1.65 12.58
CA ALA A 126 -5.50 1.65 13.63
C ALA A 126 -4.11 2.06 13.14
N VAL A 127 -3.30 2.52 14.08
CA VAL A 127 -1.84 2.60 13.98
C VAL A 127 -1.26 1.60 14.95
N ILE A 128 -0.51 0.62 14.45
CA ILE A 128 0.14 -0.41 15.26
C ILE A 128 1.62 -0.05 15.34
N LEU A 129 2.14 0.13 16.56
CA LEU A 129 3.53 0.50 16.77
C LEU A 129 4.45 -0.73 16.79
N GLY A 130 5.64 -0.61 16.21
CA GLY A 130 6.63 -1.68 16.25
C GLY A 130 7.17 -1.94 17.65
N ALA A 131 7.57 -3.19 17.91
CA ALA A 131 8.08 -3.61 19.22
C ALA A 131 9.31 -2.79 19.70
N ARG A 132 10.08 -2.24 18.75
CA ARG A 132 11.30 -1.44 18.99
C ARG A 132 11.10 0.05 18.65
N VAL A 133 9.85 0.50 18.55
CA VAL A 133 9.54 1.91 18.27
C VAL A 133 10.21 2.82 19.31
N SER A 134 10.72 3.98 18.87
CA SER A 134 11.22 4.99 19.79
C SER A 134 10.07 5.70 20.51
N THR A 135 10.32 6.21 21.71
CA THR A 135 9.33 7.03 22.44
C THR A 135 8.93 8.25 21.62
N THR A 136 9.89 8.91 20.96
CA THR A 136 9.64 10.05 20.08
C THR A 136 8.64 9.72 18.97
N LEU A 137 8.82 8.61 18.24
CA LEU A 137 7.91 8.24 17.16
C LEU A 137 6.53 7.81 17.69
N ALA A 138 6.50 7.10 18.82
CA ALA A 138 5.25 6.73 19.48
C ALA A 138 4.45 7.97 19.92
N ASP A 139 5.12 8.99 20.45
CA ASP A 139 4.49 10.24 20.87
C ASP A 139 4.05 11.08 19.67
N GLN A 140 4.83 11.11 18.58
CA GLN A 140 4.43 11.74 17.32
C GLN A 140 3.17 11.08 16.75
N ALA A 141 3.10 9.75 16.72
CA ALA A 141 1.90 9.04 16.27
C ALA A 141 0.69 9.37 17.15
N ARG A 142 0.85 9.39 18.47
CA ARG A 142 -0.22 9.77 19.41
C ARG A 142 -0.72 11.19 19.16
N LEU A 143 0.19 12.15 19.01
CA LEU A 143 -0.14 13.55 18.76
C LEU A 143 -0.81 13.75 17.40
N ALA A 144 -0.38 13.04 16.37
CA ALA A 144 -0.99 13.11 15.05
C ALA A 144 -2.46 12.63 15.07
N ILE A 145 -2.74 11.54 15.81
CA ILE A 145 -4.10 11.00 15.96
C ILE A 145 -4.96 11.93 16.81
N SER A 146 -4.47 12.38 17.97
CA SER A 146 -5.27 13.18 18.90
C SER A 146 -5.45 14.64 18.45
N GLY A 147 -4.51 15.15 17.64
CA GLY A 147 -4.54 16.51 17.11
C GLY A 147 -5.51 16.71 15.94
N ASN A 148 -6.09 15.64 15.39
CA ASN A 148 -7.01 15.70 14.27
C ASN A 148 -8.37 15.10 14.65
N SER A 149 -9.41 15.94 14.68
CA SER A 149 -10.77 15.51 15.03
C SER A 149 -11.34 14.43 14.08
N ALA A 150 -10.86 14.35 12.84
CA ALA A 150 -11.24 13.30 11.90
C ALA A 150 -10.60 11.93 12.22
N MET A 151 -9.58 11.88 13.08
CA MET A 151 -8.79 10.68 13.38
C MET A 151 -9.09 10.10 14.77
N THR A 152 -10.03 10.65 15.52
CA THR A 152 -10.31 10.23 16.91
C THR A 152 -10.80 8.79 17.04
N HIS A 153 -11.27 8.18 15.94
CA HIS A 153 -11.71 6.79 15.88
C HIS A 153 -10.56 5.80 15.67
N ILE A 154 -9.37 6.29 15.26
CA ILE A 154 -8.20 5.47 14.96
C ILE A 154 -7.61 4.95 16.27
N LYS A 155 -7.48 3.64 16.39
CA LYS A 155 -6.87 3.00 17.56
C LYS A 155 -5.35 3.10 17.49
N LEU A 156 -4.69 3.37 18.62
CA LEU A 156 -3.25 3.24 18.75
C LEU A 156 -2.93 1.93 19.49
N LEU A 157 -2.25 1.01 18.80
CA LEU A 157 -1.95 -0.35 19.27
C LEU A 157 -0.44 -0.56 19.40
N ARG A 158 -0.04 -1.58 20.15
CA ARG A 158 1.36 -1.99 20.34
C ARG A 158 1.47 -3.51 20.33
#